data_AF-A0A924JTM0-F1
#
_entry.id   AF-A0A924JTM0-F1
#
_cell.length_a   1.000
_cell.length_b   1.000
_cell.length_c   1.000
_cell.angle_alpha   90.00
_cell.angle_beta   90.00
_cell.angle_gamma   90.00
#
_symmetry.space_group_name_H-M   'P 1'
#
loop_
_entity.id
_entity.type
_entity.pdbx_description
1 polymer ?
#
loop_
_entity_poly.entity_id
_entity_poly.type
_entity_poly.pdbx_seq_one_letter_code
_entity_poly.pdbx_strand_id
1 'polypeptide(L)'
;YAGIVLLAGLTTVLFLGGWAGPWSDSIGWIWSLLKIVAEAFLLIWARGAYPPLRESQLNAFAWKVLVPIALAQLALTTVVAVMIA
;
A
#
# COMPACT_ATOMS: atom_id res chain seq x y z
N TYR A 1 9.52 -14.51 3.36
CA TYR A 1 10.05 -13.16 3.64
C TYR A 1 10.27 -12.35 2.37
N ALA A 2 10.90 -12.90 1.32
CA ALA A 2 11.04 -12.21 0.03
C ALA A 2 9.72 -11.62 -0.51
N GLY A 3 8.61 -12.37 -0.44
CA GLY A 3 7.29 -11.85 -0.86
C GLY A 3 6.79 -10.62 -0.06
N ILE A 4 7.08 -10.55 1.24
CA ILE A 4 6.71 -9.39 2.09
C ILE A 4 7.53 -8.16 1.66
N VAL A 5 8.82 -8.34 1.41
CA VAL A 5 9.72 -7.27 0.96
C VAL A 5 9.35 -6.80 -0.45
N LEU A 6 8.95 -7.70 -1.34
CA LEU A 6 8.47 -7.35 -2.68
C LEU A 6 7.17 -6.55 -2.63
N LEU A 7 6.20 -6.95 -1.80
CA LEU A 7 4.94 -6.23 -1.63
C LEU A 7 5.15 -4.85 -0.99
N ALA A 8 6.06 -4.73 -0.02
CA ALA A 8 6.48 -3.44 0.53
C ALA A 8 7.15 -2.57 -0.56
N GLY A 9 8.05 -3.15 -1.36
CA GLY A 9 8.64 -2.50 -2.54
C GLY A 9 7.61 -1.92 -3.50
N LEU A 10 6.63 -2.74 -3.89
CA LEU A 10 5.54 -2.32 -4.78
C LEU A 10 4.68 -1.22 -4.17
N THR A 11 4.32 -1.34 -2.89
CA THR A 11 3.50 -0.33 -2.20
C THR A 11 4.24 1.00 -2.10
N THR A 12 5.53 0.96 -1.76
CA THR A 12 6.38 2.15 -1.70
C THR A 12 6.45 2.88 -3.05
N VAL A 13 6.59 2.14 -4.16
CA VAL A 13 6.68 2.72 -5.50
C VAL A 13 5.33 3.25 -5.99
N LEU A 14 4.24 2.49 -5.80
CA LEU A 14 2.93 2.82 -6.34
C LEU A 14 2.18 3.90 -5.54
N PHE A 15 2.32 3.90 -4.22
CA PHE A 15 1.51 4.76 -3.34
C PHE A 15 2.33 5.81 -2.58
N LEU A 16 3.58 5.50 -2.19
CA LEU A 16 4.42 6.40 -1.38
C LEU A 16 5.41 7.22 -2.23
N GLY A 17 5.16 7.34 -3.53
CA GLY A 17 5.91 8.20 -4.44
C GLY A 17 7.31 7.68 -4.80
N GLY A 18 7.62 6.41 -4.50
CA GLY A 18 8.89 5.78 -4.86
C GLY A 18 10.11 6.65 -4.50
N TRP A 19 10.77 7.15 -5.54
CA TRP A 19 12.01 7.94 -5.48
C TRP A 19 11.81 9.42 -5.15
N ALA A 20 10.58 9.92 -5.10
CA ALA A 20 10.29 11.31 -4.74
C ALA A 20 10.56 11.54 -3.24
N GLY A 21 11.73 12.11 -2.94
CA GLY A 21 12.13 12.59 -1.62
C GLY A 21 12.05 14.12 -1.54
N PRO A 22 11.61 14.73 -0.42
CA PRO A 22 11.41 16.19 -0.31
C PRO A 22 12.65 17.08 -0.50
N TRP A 23 13.87 16.52 -0.48
CA TRP A 23 15.09 17.31 -0.35
C TRP A 23 16.15 17.15 -1.45
N SER A 24 16.21 16.03 -2.19
CA SER A 24 17.14 15.85 -3.34
C SER A 24 16.93 14.52 -4.06
N ASP A 25 16.84 14.54 -5.40
CA ASP A 25 16.81 13.35 -6.25
C ASP A 25 18.07 12.46 -6.11
N SER A 26 19.19 13.01 -5.61
CA SER A 26 20.43 12.25 -5.39
C SER A 26 20.35 11.26 -4.21
N ILE A 27 19.38 11.42 -3.30
CA ILE A 27 19.20 10.58 -2.10
C ILE A 27 17.87 9.81 -2.16
N GLY A 28 17.13 9.89 -3.27
CA GLY A 28 15.82 9.25 -3.45
C GLY A 28 15.82 7.73 -3.23
N TRP A 29 16.93 7.06 -3.53
CA TRP A 29 17.08 5.61 -3.34
C TRP A 29 17.15 5.21 -1.85
N ILE A 30 17.80 6.02 -0.99
CA ILE A 30 17.88 5.77 0.46
C ILE A 30 16.49 5.93 1.09
N TRP A 31 15.76 6.98 0.67
CA TRP A 31 14.40 7.21 1.14
C TRP A 31 13.43 6.09 0.73
N SER A 32 13.55 5.61 -0.50
CA SER A 32 12.78 4.45 -0.98
C SER A 32 13.10 3.21 -0.13
N LEU A 33 14.37 2.95 0.14
CA LEU A 33 14.80 1.78 0.90
C LEU A 33 14.32 1.86 2.38
N LEU A 34 14.36 3.05 2.98
CA LEU A 34 13.85 3.27 4.33
C LEU A 34 12.34 3.07 4.42
N LYS A 35 11.57 3.55 3.43
CA LYS A 35 10.12 3.29 3.33
C LYS A 35 9.83 1.80 3.21
N ILE A 36 10.57 1.07 2.37
CA ILE A 36 10.42 -0.38 2.19
C ILE A 36 10.70 -1.13 3.49
N VAL A 37 11.77 -0.77 4.20
CA VAL A 37 12.11 -1.41 5.50
C VAL A 37 11.03 -1.11 6.54
N ALA A 38 10.54 0.14 6.61
CA ALA A 38 9.45 0.51 7.50
C ALA A 38 8.15 -0.25 7.20
N GLU A 39 7.75 -0.36 5.93
CA GLU A 39 6.57 -1.14 5.53
C GLU A 39 6.75 -2.64 5.79
N ALA A 40 7.91 -3.20 5.45
CA ALA A 40 8.20 -4.60 5.73
C ALA A 40 8.16 -4.90 7.24
N PHE A 41 8.67 -3.99 8.07
CA PHE A 41 8.56 -4.07 9.52
C PHE A 41 7.09 -4.04 9.97
N LEU A 42 6.29 -3.12 9.45
CA LEU A 42 4.85 -3.04 9.76
C LEU A 42 4.10 -4.31 9.38
N LEU A 43 4.41 -4.93 8.23
CA LEU A 43 3.76 -6.18 7.79
C LEU A 43 4.14 -7.36 8.69
N ILE A 44 5.41 -7.43 9.12
CA ILE A 44 5.87 -8.45 10.06
C ILE A 44 5.25 -8.23 11.45
N TRP A 45 5.17 -6.98 11.89
CA TRP A 45 4.54 -6.62 13.15
C TRP A 45 3.04 -6.92 13.15
N ALA A 46 2.32 -6.58 12.07
CA ALA A 46 0.92 -6.91 11.89
C ALA A 46 0.67 -8.43 11.96
N ARG A 47 1.55 -9.24 11.37
CA ARG A 47 1.46 -10.70 11.47
C ARG A 47 1.47 -11.21 12.92
N GLY A 48 2.21 -10.53 13.80
CA GLY A 48 2.25 -10.87 15.23
C GLY A 48 1.15 -10.22 16.07
N ALA A 49 0.60 -9.08 15.63
CA ALA A 49 -0.41 -8.32 16.37
C ALA A 49 -1.83 -8.85 16.17
N TYR A 50 -2.14 -9.43 15.01
CA TYR A 50 -3.50 -9.90 14.72
C TYR A 50 -3.66 -11.40 15.01
N PRO A 51 -4.72 -11.80 15.74
CA PRO A 51 -5.07 -13.21 15.84
C PRO A 51 -5.42 -13.77 14.46
N PRO A 52 -5.11 -15.03 14.17
CA PRO A 52 -5.40 -15.63 12.87
C PRO A 52 -6.90 -15.57 12.57
N LEU A 53 -7.26 -14.87 11.49
CA LEU A 53 -8.64 -14.78 11.01
C LEU A 53 -9.00 -16.03 10.20
N ARG A 54 -10.26 -16.47 10.28
CA ARG A 54 -10.72 -17.55 9.41
C ARG A 54 -10.74 -17.09 7.96
N GLU A 55 -10.42 -18.01 7.05
CA GLU A 55 -10.40 -17.76 5.60
C GLU A 55 -11.74 -17.21 5.09
N SER A 56 -12.86 -17.71 5.60
CA SER A 56 -14.20 -17.21 5.25
C SER A 56 -14.46 -15.78 5.75
N GLN A 57 -13.91 -15.40 6.90
CA GLN A 57 -14.02 -14.03 7.44
C GLN A 57 -13.14 -13.05 6.68
N LEU A 58 -11.92 -13.50 6.31
CA LEU A 58 -11.01 -12.72 5.48
C LEU A 58 -11.62 -12.43 4.11
N ASN A 59 -12.19 -13.45 3.46
CA ASN A 59 -12.82 -13.28 2.16
C ASN A 59 -14.08 -12.40 2.26
N ALA A 60 -14.88 -12.57 3.31
CA ALA A 60 -16.04 -11.71 3.54
C ALA A 60 -15.64 -10.24 3.74
N PHE A 61 -14.56 -9.96 4.47
CA PHE A 61 -14.04 -8.60 4.64
C PHE A 61 -13.53 -8.03 3.31
N ALA A 62 -12.76 -8.81 2.55
CA ALA A 62 -12.24 -8.38 1.26
C ALA A 62 -13.38 -8.01 0.28
N TRP A 63 -14.38 -8.86 0.13
CA TRP A 63 -15.47 -8.64 -0.82
C TRP A 63 -16.52 -7.63 -0.34
N LYS A 64 -16.85 -7.61 0.95
CA LYS A 64 -17.92 -6.72 1.46
C LYS A 64 -17.44 -5.33 1.81
N VAL A 65 -16.14 -5.14 2.05
CA VAL A 65 -15.59 -3.85 2.50
C VAL A 65 -14.52 -3.34 1.55
N LEU A 66 -13.45 -4.10 1.28
CA LEU A 66 -12.32 -3.59 0.50
C LEU A 66 -12.68 -3.34 -0.97
N VAL A 67 -13.36 -4.29 -1.62
CA VAL A 67 -13.78 -4.15 -3.02
C VAL A 67 -14.70 -2.94 -3.25
N PRO A 68 -15.80 -2.74 -2.50
CA PRO A 68 -16.67 -1.60 -2.74
C PRO A 68 -15.97 -0.26 -2.45
N ILE A 69 -15.07 -0.20 -1.45
CA ILE A 69 -14.27 1.00 -1.18
C ILE A 69 -13.31 1.30 -2.36
N ALA A 70 -12.64 0.27 -2.90
CA ALA A 70 -11.74 0.44 -4.04
C ALA A 70 -12.50 0.94 -5.29
N LEU A 71 -13.69 0.40 -5.55
CA LEU A 71 -14.57 0.86 -6.64
C LEU A 71 -15.06 2.29 -6.43
N ALA A 72 -15.41 2.67 -5.19
CA ALA A 72 -15.82 4.03 -4.87
C ALA A 72 -14.66 5.02 -5.08
N GLN A 73 -13.44 4.66 -4.67
CA GLN A 73 -12.24 5.47 -4.89
C GLN A 73 -11.96 5.65 -6.40
N LEU A 74 -12.14 4.60 -7.20
CA LEU A 74 -11.96 4.65 -8.65
C LEU A 74 -13.04 5.52 -9.33
N ALA A 75 -14.29 5.42 -8.89
CA ALA A 75 -15.36 6.29 -9.38
C ALA A 75 -15.08 7.76 -9.03
N LEU A 76 -14.57 8.03 -7.82
CA LEU A 76 -14.23 9.38 -7.39
C LEU A 76 -13.07 9.96 -8.20
N THR A 77 -11.98 9.20 -8.41
CA THR A 77 -10.84 9.68 -9.20
C THR A 77 -11.21 9.90 -10.67
N THR A 78 -12.07 9.07 -11.26
CA THR A 78 -12.56 9.28 -12.63
C THR A 78 -13.41 10.55 -12.76
N VAL A 79 -14.35 10.79 -11.83
CA VAL A 79 -15.16 12.01 -11.81
C VAL A 79 -14.30 13.26 -11.66
N VAL A 80 -13.35 13.24 -10.71
CA VAL A 80 -12.44 14.37 -10.49
C VAL A 80 -11.56 14.63 -11.71
N ALA A 81 -11.01 13.58 -12.33
CA ALA A 81 -10.20 13.73 -13.53
C ALA A 81 -10.98 14.34 -14.70
N VAL A 82 -12.26 13.97 -14.87
CA VAL A 82 -13.14 14.56 -15.91
C VAL A 82 -13.51 16.01 -15.58
N MET A 83 -13.71 16.37 -14.30
CA MET A 83 -14.01 17.77 -13.92
C MET A 83 -12.83 18.72 -14.10
N ILE A 84 -11.59 18.20 -14.00
CA ILE A 84 -10.36 18.98 -14.14
C ILE A 84 -9.95 19.13 -15.63
N ALA A 85 -10.40 18.22 -16.50
CA ALA A 85 -10.15 18.22 -17.93
C ALA A 85 -11.03 19.23 -18.69
#